data_AF-A0A353LYL3-F1
#
_entry.id   AF-A0A353LYL3-F1
#
_cell.length_a   1.000
_cell.length_b   1.000
_cell.length_c   1.000
_cell.angle_alpha   90.00
_cell.angle_beta   90.00
_cell.angle_gamma   90.00
#
_symmetry.space_group_name_H-M   'P 1'
#
loop_
_entity.id
_entity.type
_entity.pdbx_description
1 polymer ?
#
loop_
_entity_poly.entity_id
_entity_poly.type
_entity_poly.pdbx_seq_one_letter_code
_entity_poly.pdbx_strand_id
1 'polypeptide(L)'
;NRMAAWCLEYTLEILKQLGPEGSTRLGVDQDEMEQWREIVDNMYYPVVPDLGVFEQQDGFMDKNLLPVDQIPRHELPLNQNWSWDRILRSCFIKQADVLQGLFFLGDRYTLNTKKRN
;
A
#
# COMPACT_ATOMS: atom_id res chain seq x y z
N ASN A 1 4.35 1.24 0.81
CA ASN A 1 4.64 1.46 2.25
C ASN A 1 4.16 0.29 3.12
N ARG A 2 2.85 -0.01 3.14
CA ARG A 2 2.28 -1.04 4.03
C ARG A 2 2.92 -2.42 3.94
N MET A 3 3.09 -2.97 2.73
CA MET A 3 3.71 -4.29 2.56
C MET A 3 5.21 -4.31 2.92
N ALA A 4 5.92 -3.19 2.74
CA ALA A 4 7.32 -3.08 3.13
C ALA A 4 7.47 -3.12 4.65
N ALA A 5 6.68 -2.33 5.38
CA ALA A 5 6.66 -2.38 6.84
C ALA A 5 6.23 -3.75 7.37
N TRP A 6 5.20 -4.36 6.78
CA TRP A 6 4.78 -5.71 7.14
C TRP A 6 5.90 -6.74 6.94
N CYS A 7 6.66 -6.64 5.84
CA CYS A 7 7.80 -7.54 5.57
C CYS A 7 8.86 -7.44 6.67
N LEU A 8 9.24 -6.22 7.06
CA LEU A 8 10.24 -5.98 8.11
C LEU A 8 9.73 -6.44 9.48
N GLU A 9 8.49 -6.08 9.83
CA GLU A 9 7.83 -6.49 11.08
C GLU A 9 7.80 -8.02 11.21
N TYR A 10 7.35 -8.72 10.17
CA TYR A 10 7.27 -10.17 10.17
C TYR A 10 8.67 -10.81 10.19
N THR A 11 9.64 -10.25 9.47
CA THR A 11 11.04 -10.71 9.53
C THR A 11 11.60 -10.63 10.95
N LEU A 12 11.38 -9.51 11.64
CA LEU A 12 11.81 -9.31 13.03
C LEU A 12 11.14 -10.31 13.98
N GLU A 13 9.86 -10.62 13.76
CA GLU A 13 9.15 -11.65 14.52
C GLU A 13 9.79 -13.04 14.33
N ILE A 14 10.09 -13.41 13.08
CA ILE A 14 10.73 -14.70 12.78
C ILE A 14 12.15 -14.77 13.33
N LEU A 15 12.95 -13.71 13.23
CA LEU A 15 14.30 -13.66 13.80
C LEU A 15 14.27 -13.85 15.32
N LYS A 16 13.28 -13.27 16.01
CA LYS A 16 13.06 -13.49 17.44
C LYS A 16 12.75 -14.96 17.75
N GLN A 17 11.95 -15.63 16.92
CA GLN A 17 11.63 -17.05 17.09
C GLN A 17 12.85 -17.96 16.82
N LEU A 18 13.69 -17.60 15.85
CA LEU A 18 14.90 -18.35 15.50
C LEU A 18 16.05 -18.16 16.52
N GLY A 19 16.03 -17.07 17.29
CA GLY A 19 17.03 -16.76 18.31
C GLY A 19 18.39 -16.33 17.73
N PRO A 20 19.42 -16.18 18.60
CA PRO A 20 20.73 -15.67 18.22
C PRO A 20 21.47 -16.54 17.17
N GLU A 21 21.31 -17.86 17.23
CA GLU A 21 21.93 -18.77 16.26
C GLU A 21 21.36 -18.57 14.85
N GLY A 22 20.04 -18.36 14.74
CA GLY A 22 19.38 -18.15 13.47
C GLY A 22 19.73 -16.81 12.82
N SER A 23 19.76 -15.73 13.61
CA SER A 23 20.20 -14.40 13.15
C SER A 23 21.66 -14.42 12.70
N THR A 24 22.54 -15.04 13.48
CA THR A 24 23.96 -15.23 13.10
C THR A 24 24.10 -16.01 11.80
N ARG A 25 23.36 -17.11 11.63
CA ARG A 25 23.39 -17.92 10.39
C ARG A 25 22.91 -17.15 9.16
N LEU A 26 21.97 -16.23 9.34
CA LEU A 26 21.45 -15.37 8.27
C LEU A 26 22.30 -14.12 8.05
N GLY A 27 23.28 -13.86 8.91
CA GLY A 27 24.14 -12.68 8.82
C GLY A 27 23.44 -11.38 9.20
N VAL A 28 22.37 -11.45 10.02
CA VAL A 28 21.61 -10.29 10.47
C VAL A 28 22.07 -9.92 11.88
N ASP A 29 22.61 -8.71 12.04
CA ASP A 29 23.08 -8.21 13.33
C ASP A 29 22.02 -7.37 14.08
N GLN A 30 22.38 -6.94 15.29
CA GLN A 30 21.48 -6.19 16.15
C GLN A 30 21.20 -4.76 15.64
N ASP A 31 22.18 -4.13 14.99
CA ASP A 31 22.05 -2.76 14.51
C ASP A 31 21.10 -2.72 13.29
N GLU A 32 21.20 -3.71 12.40
CA GLU A 32 20.29 -3.89 11.27
C GLU A 32 18.86 -4.18 11.74
N MET A 33 18.68 -5.04 12.75
CA MET A 33 17.36 -5.30 13.33
C MET A 33 16.74 -4.06 13.97
N GLU A 34 17.55 -3.21 14.62
CA GLU A 34 17.08 -1.96 15.20
C GLU A 34 16.70 -0.95 14.12
N GLN A 35 17.51 -0.83 13.07
CA GLN A 35 17.20 0.02 11.92
C GLN A 35 15.88 -0.40 11.25
N TRP A 36 15.64 -1.70 11.07
CA TRP A 36 14.38 -2.18 10.51
C TRP A 36 13.19 -1.85 11.40
N ARG A 37 13.35 -1.92 12.73
CA ARG A 37 12.31 -1.50 13.66
C ARG A 37 12.01 -0.01 13.54
N GLU A 38 13.05 0.82 13.49
CA GLU A 38 12.91 2.26 13.30
C GLU A 38 12.18 2.61 11.99
N ILE A 39 12.47 1.89 10.89
CA ILE A 39 11.76 2.04 9.61
C ILE A 39 10.27 1.70 9.76
N VAL A 40 9.94 0.62 10.48
CA VAL A 40 8.54 0.21 10.70
C VAL A 40 7.80 1.26 11.54
N ASP A 41 8.42 1.72 12.62
CA ASP A 41 7.83 2.67 13.58
C ASP A 41 7.61 4.06 12.96
N ASN A 42 8.47 4.45 12.02
CA ASN A 42 8.40 5.74 11.32
C ASN A 42 7.84 5.66 9.90
N MET A 43 7.31 4.50 9.48
CA MET A 43 6.75 4.33 8.13
C MET A 43 5.53 5.24 7.94
N TYR A 44 5.59 6.09 6.91
CA TYR A 44 4.48 6.94 6.51
C TYR A 44 3.36 6.14 5.82
N TYR A 45 2.10 6.40 6.22
CA TYR A 45 0.91 5.85 5.58
C TYR A 45 -0.05 7.00 5.26
N PRO A 46 -0.26 7.35 3.99
CA PRO A 46 -1.08 8.49 3.62
C PRO A 46 -2.56 8.20 3.91
N VAL A 47 -3.22 9.14 4.59
CA VAL A 47 -4.65 9.08 4.94
C VAL A 47 -5.28 10.40 4.55
N VAL A 48 -6.44 10.34 3.89
CA VAL A 48 -7.28 11.51 3.61
C VAL A 48 -8.14 11.77 4.87
N PRO A 49 -7.83 12.78 5.70
CA PRO A 49 -8.40 12.87 7.05
C PRO A 49 -9.92 13.01 7.06
N ASP A 50 -10.47 13.81 6.14
CA ASP A 50 -11.91 14.09 6.06
C ASP A 50 -12.74 12.86 5.67
N LEU A 51 -12.14 11.91 4.95
CA LEU A 51 -12.80 10.69 4.49
C LEU A 51 -12.42 9.47 5.36
N GLY A 52 -11.32 9.56 6.10
CA GLY A 52 -10.74 8.44 6.84
C GLY A 52 -10.24 7.29 5.96
N VAL A 53 -10.01 7.52 4.67
CA VAL A 53 -9.52 6.53 3.71
C VAL A 53 -8.01 6.64 3.53
N PHE A 54 -7.37 5.55 3.14
CA PHE A 54 -5.97 5.57 2.75
C PHE A 54 -5.85 6.19 1.36
N GLU A 55 -4.96 7.16 1.19
CA GLU A 55 -4.66 7.66 -0.15
C GLU A 55 -3.80 6.63 -0.88
N GLN A 56 -4.06 6.41 -2.18
CA GLN A 56 -3.29 5.42 -2.94
C GLN A 56 -1.79 5.79 -3.02
N GLN A 57 -1.53 7.07 -3.22
CA GLN A 57 -0.20 7.69 -3.26
C GLN A 57 -0.36 9.19 -2.99
N ASP A 58 0.71 9.87 -2.56
CA ASP A 58 0.65 11.31 -2.37
C ASP A 58 0.21 12.03 -3.66
N GLY A 59 -0.75 12.95 -3.52
CA GLY A 59 -1.31 13.73 -4.63
C GLY A 59 -2.31 12.97 -5.50
N PHE A 60 -2.82 11.82 -5.06
CA PHE A 60 -3.93 11.14 -5.75
C PHE A 60 -5.19 12.01 -5.71
N MET A 61 -5.47 12.62 -4.56
CA MET A 61 -6.66 13.47 -4.38
C MET A 61 -6.61 14.78 -5.18
N ASP A 62 -5.42 15.18 -5.65
CA ASP A 62 -5.24 16.35 -6.53
C ASP A 62 -5.62 16.07 -7.99
N LYS A 63 -5.87 14.79 -8.34
CA LYS A 63 -6.33 14.41 -9.68
C LYS A 63 -7.77 14.88 -9.91
N ASN A 64 -8.15 14.99 -11.18
CA ASN A 64 -9.55 15.19 -11.53
C ASN A 64 -10.33 13.88 -11.27
N LEU A 65 -10.95 13.78 -10.10
CA LEU A 65 -11.67 12.59 -9.66
C LEU A 65 -13.01 12.47 -10.40
N LEU A 66 -13.14 11.40 -11.19
CA LEU A 66 -14.34 11.08 -11.96
C LEU A 66 -14.67 9.59 -11.82
N PRO A 67 -15.95 9.22 -11.69
CA PRO A 67 -16.36 7.82 -11.73
C PRO A 67 -16.23 7.26 -13.16
N VAL A 68 -16.01 5.95 -13.26
CA VAL A 68 -15.80 5.25 -14.54
C VAL A 68 -17.04 5.32 -15.45
N ASP A 69 -18.24 5.45 -14.89
CA ASP A 69 -19.50 5.55 -15.65
C ASP A 69 -19.64 6.85 -16.45
N GLN A 70 -18.81 7.86 -16.16
CA GLN A 70 -18.71 9.10 -16.95
C GLN A 70 -17.78 8.96 -18.17
N ILE A 71 -17.07 7.83 -18.34
CA ILE A 71 -16.24 7.59 -19.51
C ILE A 71 -17.12 7.13 -20.68
N PRO A 72 -17.06 7.78 -21.86
CA PRO A 72 -17.77 7.30 -23.04
C PRO A 72 -17.38 5.86 -23.40
N ARG A 73 -18.37 5.01 -23.70
CA ARG A 73 -18.13 3.57 -23.98
C ARG A 73 -17.12 3.31 -25.10
N HIS A 74 -17.04 4.19 -26.10
CA HIS A 74 -16.11 4.04 -27.22
C HIS A 74 -14.66 4.38 -26.84
N GLU A 75 -14.41 4.99 -25.68
CA GLU A 75 -13.07 5.21 -25.14
C GLU A 75 -12.58 4.01 -24.30
N LEU A 76 -13.41 2.98 -24.10
CA LEU A 76 -13.06 1.78 -23.35
C LEU A 76 -12.65 0.63 -24.30
N PRO A 77 -11.64 -0.18 -23.93
CA PRO A 77 -10.81 -0.06 -22.73
C PRO A 77 -9.76 1.05 -22.88
N LEU A 78 -9.46 1.76 -21.78
CA LEU A 78 -8.61 2.95 -21.81
C LEU A 78 -7.22 2.67 -22.42
N ASN A 79 -6.64 1.51 -22.14
CA ASN A 79 -5.32 1.12 -22.64
C ASN A 79 -5.23 0.94 -24.17
N GLN A 80 -6.36 0.89 -24.88
CA GLN A 80 -6.40 0.81 -26.33
C GLN A 80 -6.78 2.14 -26.99
N ASN A 81 -7.38 3.07 -26.24
CA ASN A 81 -7.99 4.28 -26.79
C ASN A 81 -7.33 5.57 -26.29
N TRP A 82 -6.60 5.52 -25.17
CA TRP A 82 -5.93 6.67 -24.59
C TRP A 82 -4.42 6.53 -24.69
N SER A 83 -3.73 7.67 -24.82
CA SER A 83 -2.29 7.73 -24.65
C SER A 83 -1.89 7.40 -23.21
N TRP A 84 -0.68 6.87 -23.04
CA TRP A 84 -0.21 6.42 -21.74
C TRP A 84 -0.10 7.56 -20.71
N ASP A 85 0.29 8.75 -21.15
CA ASP A 85 0.35 9.94 -20.29
C ASP A 85 -1.04 10.35 -19.76
N ARG A 86 -2.08 10.28 -20.60
CA ARG A 86 -3.47 10.53 -20.20
C ARG A 86 -3.92 9.52 -19.15
N ILE A 87 -3.60 8.24 -19.36
CA ILE A 87 -3.91 7.16 -18.41
C ILE A 87 -3.24 7.43 -17.05
N LEU A 88 -1.93 7.67 -17.03
CA LEU A 88 -1.17 7.87 -15.79
C LEU A 88 -1.59 9.13 -15.01
N ARG A 89 -1.98 10.19 -15.70
CA ARG A 89 -2.46 11.43 -15.05
C ARG A 89 -3.91 11.35 -14.57
N SER A 90 -4.72 10.46 -15.15
CA SER A 90 -6.11 10.24 -14.72
C SER A 90 -6.23 9.63 -13.31
N CYS A 91 -7.46 9.59 -12.78
CA CYS A 91 -7.80 8.94 -11.51
C CYS A 91 -8.22 7.46 -11.66
N PHE A 92 -8.15 6.90 -12.87
CA PHE A 92 -8.68 5.56 -13.13
C PHE A 92 -7.67 4.48 -12.73
N ILE A 93 -8.08 3.67 -11.77
CA ILE A 93 -7.28 2.57 -11.23
C ILE A 93 -7.61 1.29 -12.01
N LYS A 94 -6.59 0.65 -12.57
CA LYS A 94 -6.76 -0.58 -13.38
C LYS A 94 -7.17 -1.80 -12.55
N GLN A 95 -6.64 -1.92 -11.34
CA GLN A 95 -6.79 -3.09 -10.47
C GLN A 95 -6.58 -2.68 -9.00
N ALA A 96 -6.99 -3.54 -8.06
CA ALA A 96 -6.88 -3.25 -6.63
C ALA A 96 -5.46 -2.81 -6.21
N ASP A 97 -5.40 -1.74 -5.42
CA ASP A 97 -4.16 -1.17 -4.85
C ASP A 97 -4.31 -1.05 -3.31
N VAL A 98 -4.89 0.05 -2.82
CA VAL A 98 -5.31 0.19 -1.40
C VAL A 98 -6.16 -1.01 -0.98
N LEU A 99 -7.15 -1.36 -1.79
CA LEU A 99 -8.03 -2.52 -1.55
C LEU A 99 -7.27 -3.84 -1.49
N GLN A 100 -6.18 -3.99 -2.25
CA GLN A 100 -5.35 -5.20 -2.23
C GLN A 100 -4.63 -5.34 -0.89
N GLY A 101 -4.10 -4.24 -0.35
CA GLY A 101 -3.49 -4.20 0.97
C GLY A 101 -4.49 -4.51 2.09
N LEU A 102 -5.72 -3.98 2.00
CA LEU A 102 -6.81 -4.26 2.94
C LEU A 102 -7.27 -5.71 2.89
N PHE A 103 -7.21 -6.34 1.72
CA PHE A 103 -7.53 -7.76 1.54
C PHE A 103 -6.46 -8.66 2.15
N PHE A 104 -5.18 -8.45 1.83
CA PHE A 104 -4.09 -9.28 2.32
C PHE A 104 -3.86 -9.18 3.83
N LEU A 105 -3.92 -7.97 4.37
CA LEU A 105 -3.72 -7.71 5.80
C LEU A 105 -5.05 -7.48 6.51
N GLY A 106 -6.05 -8.28 6.15
CA GLY A 106 -7.44 -8.08 6.56
C GLY A 106 -7.67 -8.18 8.07
N ASP A 107 -6.81 -8.88 8.79
CA ASP A 107 -6.76 -8.96 10.25
C ASP A 107 -6.45 -7.60 10.90
N ARG A 108 -5.78 -6.70 10.18
CA ARG A 108 -5.34 -5.40 10.70
C ARG A 108 -6.36 -4.28 10.57
N TYR A 109 -7.49 -4.52 9.89
CA TYR A 109 -8.48 -3.48 9.59
C TYR A 109 -9.90 -3.90 9.97
N THR A 110 -10.61 -2.96 10.59
CA THR A 110 -12.03 -3.14 10.89
C THR A 110 -12.87 -3.23 9.61
N LEU A 111 -14.05 -3.84 9.72
CA LEU A 111 -15.01 -3.86 8.62
C LEU A 111 -15.40 -2.45 8.16
N ASN A 112 -15.51 -1.49 9.08
CA ASN A 112 -15.83 -0.11 8.74
C ASN A 112 -14.71 0.57 7.94
N THR A 113 -13.44 0.30 8.27
CA THR A 113 -12.29 0.77 7.47
C THR A 113 -12.32 0.17 6.07
N LYS A 114 -12.63 -1.12 5.94
CA LYS A 114 -12.74 -1.80 4.64
C LYS A 114 -13.90 -1.31 3.79
N LYS A 115 -15.00 -0.84 4.41
CA LYS A 115 -16.19 -0.35 3.71
C LYS A 115 -16.04 1.06 3.16
N ARG A 116 -15.24 1.91 3.81
CA ARG A 116 -15.07 3.32 3.40
C ARG A 116 -13.99 3.52 2.35
N ASN A 117 -13.03 2.60 2.27
CA ASN A 117 -12.03 2.54 1.19
C ASN A 117 -12.60 1.73 0.03
#